data_AF-Q5BZN8-F1
#
_entry.id   AF-Q5BZN8-F1
#
_cell.length_a   1.000
_cell.length_b   1.000
_cell.length_c   1.000
_cell.angle_alpha   90.00
_cell.angle_beta   90.00
_cell.angle_gamma   90.00
#
_symmetry.space_group_name_H-M   'P 1'
#
loop_
_entity.id
_entity.type
_entity.pdbx_description
1 polymer ?
#
loop_
_entity_poly.entity_id
_entity_poly.type
_entity_poly.pdbx_seq_one_letter_code
_entity_poly.pdbx_strand_id
1 'polypeptide(L)'
;DIAKLLHTVVELNQLRILDVSDKPRNANGRYDAVDRICSPEALPLLEHIDLSGNQFGFKLSDARALLENHPRLTFAGFASWLSSHEHELEGIYRLSHHYPHITMLGDRGDQLLLNTLTRNKDRAFYLQHALHSIFEATSNRESVKPDLLQAVLRVMRLHLRRMEMILAGTAVIYNLTRSEQSNQLPLDLLNRAVRMTLTAMEKFPEYRQLQKNCFLLYAVILCFIVLL
;
A
#
# COMPACT_ATOMS: atom_id res chain seq x y z
N ASP A 1 20.08 3.94 -19.04
CA ASP A 1 20.53 2.82 -18.20
C ASP A 1 20.29 3.20 -16.75
N ILE A 2 19.42 2.48 -16.05
CA ILE A 2 18.97 2.85 -14.69
C ILE A 2 20.07 2.67 -13.64
N ALA A 3 21.02 1.75 -13.88
CA ALA A 3 22.16 1.53 -12.99
C ALA A 3 23.08 2.76 -12.95
N LYS A 4 23.40 3.32 -14.13
CA LYS A 4 24.21 4.54 -14.25
C LYS A 4 23.56 5.74 -13.56
N LEU A 5 22.23 5.81 -13.59
CA LEU A 5 21.48 6.84 -12.87
C LEU A 5 21.73 6.74 -11.37
N LEU A 6 21.61 5.54 -10.78
CA LEU A 6 21.84 5.36 -9.34
C LEU A 6 23.29 5.68 -8.95
N HIS A 7 24.27 5.29 -9.77
CA HIS A 7 25.68 5.67 -9.56
C HIS A 7 25.92 7.19 -9.61
N THR A 8 25.16 7.92 -10.42
CA THR A 8 25.28 9.40 -10.48
C THR A 8 24.59 10.04 -9.28
N VAL A 9 23.43 9.51 -8.90
CA VAL A 9 22.61 10.03 -7.78
C VAL A 9 23.37 9.97 -6.46
N VAL A 10 24.10 8.89 -6.18
CA VAL A 10 24.83 8.72 -4.90
C VAL A 10 25.94 9.75 -4.68
N GLU A 11 26.40 10.45 -5.73
CA GLU A 11 27.39 11.54 -5.63
C GLU A 11 26.76 12.87 -5.19
N LEU A 12 25.43 12.98 -5.18
CA LEU A 12 24.71 14.21 -4.92
C LEU A 12 24.59 14.46 -3.41
N ASN A 13 25.66 14.97 -2.80
CA ASN A 13 25.73 15.16 -1.34
C ASN A 13 24.69 16.13 -0.75
N GLN A 14 24.04 16.94 -1.59
CA GLN A 14 22.97 17.85 -1.19
C GLN A 14 21.56 17.30 -1.42
N LEU A 15 21.44 16.08 -1.96
CA LEU A 15 20.15 15.45 -2.24
C LEU A 15 19.42 15.12 -0.94
N ARG A 16 18.16 15.55 -0.85
CA ARG A 16 17.30 15.29 0.30
C ARG A 16 16.15 14.34 -0.01
N ILE A 17 15.73 14.31 -1.27
CA ILE A 17 14.58 13.54 -1.72
C ILE A 17 15.01 12.72 -2.92
N LEU A 18 14.90 11.41 -2.80
CA LEU A 18 15.09 10.47 -3.91
C LEU A 18 13.82 9.64 -4.10
N ASP A 19 13.12 9.87 -5.20
CA ASP A 19 12.01 9.00 -5.62
C ASP A 19 12.43 8.26 -6.88
N VAL A 20 12.63 6.95 -6.75
CA VAL A 20 12.95 6.03 -7.84
C VAL A 20 11.93 4.89 -7.88
N SER A 21 10.71 5.16 -7.42
CA SER A 21 9.62 4.21 -7.48
C SER A 21 9.14 4.02 -8.94
N ASP A 22 8.97 2.77 -9.37
CA ASP A 22 8.29 2.42 -10.63
C ASP A 22 7.57 1.07 -10.50
N LYS A 23 6.79 0.70 -11.51
CA LYS A 23 6.18 -0.63 -11.58
C LYS A 23 7.25 -1.71 -11.32
N PRO A 24 6.96 -2.73 -10.48
CA PRO A 24 7.86 -3.84 -10.26
C PRO A 24 8.24 -4.45 -11.60
N ARG A 25 9.54 -4.61 -11.82
CA ARG A 25 10.08 -5.34 -12.96
C ARG A 25 10.61 -6.67 -12.46
N ASN A 26 10.55 -7.70 -13.30
CA ASN A 26 11.27 -8.94 -13.02
C ASN A 26 12.73 -8.57 -12.81
N ALA A 27 13.25 -8.84 -11.61
CA ALA A 27 14.55 -8.37 -11.20
C ALA A 27 15.62 -8.95 -12.13
N ASN A 28 16.45 -8.09 -12.72
CA ASN A 28 17.68 -8.49 -13.40
C ASN A 28 18.81 -8.78 -12.39
N GLY A 29 18.45 -9.09 -11.13
CA GLY A 29 19.37 -9.16 -9.99
C GLY A 29 19.48 -7.85 -9.20
N ARG A 30 20.28 -7.88 -8.14
CA ARG A 30 20.65 -6.72 -7.31
C ARG A 30 21.78 -5.97 -8.00
N TYR A 31 21.70 -4.64 -8.06
CA TYR A 31 22.74 -3.80 -8.65
C TYR A 31 23.82 -3.43 -7.63
N ASP A 32 25.08 -3.32 -8.06
CA ASP A 32 26.21 -2.96 -7.19
C ASP A 32 26.06 -1.55 -6.58
N ALA A 33 25.34 -0.64 -7.27
CA ALA A 33 25.04 0.68 -6.75
C ALA A 33 24.19 0.67 -5.45
N VAL A 34 23.55 -0.46 -5.11
CA VAL A 34 22.82 -0.64 -3.85
C VAL A 34 23.78 -0.58 -2.65
N ASP A 35 24.98 -1.18 -2.74
CA ASP A 35 25.95 -1.11 -1.65
C ASP A 35 26.37 0.33 -1.37
N ARG A 36 26.47 1.14 -2.44
CA ARG A 36 26.92 2.52 -2.35
C ARG A 36 25.88 3.44 -1.74
N ILE A 37 24.61 3.32 -2.12
CA ILE A 37 23.54 4.13 -1.51
C ILE A 37 23.29 3.74 -0.04
N CYS A 38 23.51 2.48 0.32
CA CYS A 38 23.40 2.02 1.71
C CYS A 38 24.61 2.42 2.58
N SER A 39 25.71 2.95 2.01
CA SER A 39 26.88 3.36 2.79
C SER A 39 26.63 4.68 3.54
N PRO A 40 27.25 4.88 4.72
CA PRO A 40 27.05 6.08 5.54
C PRO A 40 27.64 7.36 4.93
N GLU A 41 28.55 7.24 3.96
CA GLU A 41 29.14 8.38 3.26
C GLU A 41 28.25 8.91 2.13
N ALA A 42 27.34 8.10 1.60
CA ALA A 42 26.46 8.50 0.52
C ALA A 42 25.29 9.34 1.03
N LEU A 43 24.89 10.35 0.24
CA LEU A 43 23.66 11.12 0.46
C LEU A 43 23.45 11.60 1.93
N PRO A 44 24.41 12.30 2.55
CA PRO A 44 24.39 12.62 3.99
C PRO A 44 23.21 13.51 4.43
N LEU A 45 22.49 14.12 3.49
CA LEU A 45 21.32 14.96 3.74
C LEU A 45 19.99 14.30 3.34
N LEU A 46 19.98 12.99 3.05
CA LEU A 46 18.78 12.29 2.60
C LEU A 46 17.71 12.25 3.70
N GLU A 47 16.54 12.80 3.40
CA GLU A 47 15.38 12.89 4.29
C GLU A 47 14.22 12.01 3.81
N HIS A 48 14.15 11.73 2.51
CA HIS A 48 13.07 10.98 1.88
C HIS A 48 13.63 10.05 0.80
N ILE A 49 13.24 8.78 0.88
CA ILE A 49 13.56 7.81 -0.17
C ILE A 49 12.35 6.95 -0.53
N ASP A 50 11.97 6.88 -1.80
CA ASP A 50 10.92 5.97 -2.29
C ASP A 50 11.53 4.94 -3.24
N LEU A 51 11.61 3.69 -2.78
CA LEU A 51 12.10 2.52 -3.51
C LEU A 51 10.96 1.56 -3.86
N SER A 52 9.71 2.04 -3.86
CA SER A 52 8.56 1.19 -4.16
C SER A 52 8.70 0.53 -5.54
N GLY A 53 8.34 -0.74 -5.67
CA GLY A 53 8.58 -1.56 -6.85
C GLY A 53 9.98 -2.16 -6.99
N ASN A 54 10.93 -1.76 -6.13
CA ASN A 54 12.25 -2.37 -5.99
C ASN A 54 13.05 -2.56 -7.30
N GLN A 55 13.18 -1.49 -8.08
CA GLN A 55 13.84 -1.56 -9.39
C GLN A 55 15.31 -2.01 -9.36
N PHE A 56 15.97 -1.86 -8.22
CA PHE A 56 17.41 -2.12 -8.07
C PHE A 56 17.73 -3.42 -7.32
N GLY A 57 16.71 -4.20 -6.95
CA GLY A 57 16.90 -5.48 -6.27
C GLY A 57 17.43 -5.35 -4.84
N PHE A 58 17.01 -4.31 -4.10
CA PHE A 58 17.25 -4.20 -2.67
C PHE A 58 16.68 -5.42 -1.94
N LYS A 59 17.40 -5.85 -0.90
CA LYS A 59 16.98 -6.88 0.04
C LYS A 59 16.68 -6.26 1.40
N LEU A 60 16.16 -7.06 2.33
CA LEU A 60 15.85 -6.63 3.69
C LEU A 60 17.08 -6.07 4.42
N SER A 61 18.25 -6.68 4.19
CA SER A 61 19.52 -6.20 4.75
C SER A 61 19.88 -4.81 4.24
N ASP A 62 19.60 -4.52 2.97
CA ASP A 62 19.88 -3.24 2.35
C ASP A 62 18.92 -2.17 2.87
N ALA A 63 17.63 -2.51 3.03
CA ALA A 63 16.65 -1.64 3.68
C ALA A 63 17.09 -1.30 5.11
N ARG A 64 17.54 -2.30 5.88
CA ARG A 64 18.05 -2.07 7.24
C ARG A 64 19.26 -1.13 7.24
N ALA A 65 20.28 -1.42 6.43
CA ALA A 65 21.47 -0.59 6.32
C ALA A 65 21.14 0.84 5.89
N LEU A 66 20.19 1.02 4.97
CA LEU A 66 19.72 2.34 4.55
C LEU A 66 19.08 3.12 5.70
N LEU A 67 18.22 2.49 6.51
CA LEU A 67 17.61 3.16 7.66
C LEU A 67 18.63 3.47 8.77
N GLU A 68 19.62 2.60 8.97
CA GLU A 68 20.68 2.76 9.97
C GLU A 68 21.68 3.86 9.59
N ASN A 69 22.11 3.89 8.34
CA ASN A 69 23.19 4.77 7.88
C ASN A 69 22.71 6.16 7.45
N HIS A 70 21.39 6.37 7.32
CA HIS A 70 20.80 7.66 6.91
C HIS A 70 19.90 8.21 8.02
N PRO A 71 20.47 8.77 9.11
CA PRO A 71 19.72 9.13 10.32
C PRO A 71 18.75 10.32 10.14
N ARG A 72 18.79 11.00 8.99
CA ARG A 72 17.88 12.10 8.64
C ARG A 72 16.62 11.63 7.94
N LEU A 73 16.52 10.34 7.60
CA LEU A 73 15.34 9.79 6.96
C LEU A 73 14.10 9.99 7.83
N THR A 74 13.08 10.60 7.23
CA THR A 74 11.74 10.75 7.78
C THR A 74 10.70 9.95 6.98
N PHE A 75 11.10 9.45 5.81
CA PHE A 75 10.26 8.62 4.97
C PHE A 75 11.06 7.57 4.20
N ALA A 76 10.50 6.36 4.13
CA ALA A 76 11.02 5.27 3.32
C ALA A 76 9.89 4.48 2.60
N GLY A 77 9.93 4.41 1.28
CA GLY A 77 8.97 3.69 0.46
C GLY A 77 9.45 2.29 0.10
N PHE A 78 8.83 1.24 0.66
CA PHE A 78 9.15 -0.16 0.38
C PHE A 78 7.94 -0.97 -0.10
N ALA A 79 6.97 -0.32 -0.74
CA ALA A 79 5.78 -0.99 -1.24
C ALA A 79 6.05 -1.71 -2.57
N SER A 80 5.30 -2.76 -2.85
CA SER A 80 5.40 -3.59 -4.05
C SER A 80 6.81 -4.12 -4.33
N TRP A 81 7.58 -4.41 -3.29
CA TRP A 81 8.77 -5.25 -3.41
C TRP A 81 8.28 -6.66 -3.73
N LEU A 82 8.61 -7.19 -4.92
CA LEU A 82 8.05 -8.43 -5.50
C LEU A 82 7.57 -9.43 -4.44
N SER A 83 6.25 -9.64 -4.43
CA SER A 83 5.44 -10.33 -3.43
C SER A 83 5.80 -11.79 -3.15
N SER A 84 6.81 -12.35 -3.81
CA SER A 84 7.20 -13.76 -3.69
C SER A 84 8.11 -14.08 -2.50
N HIS A 85 8.52 -13.09 -1.71
CA HIS A 85 9.39 -13.32 -0.55
C HIS A 85 8.69 -12.87 0.73
N GLU A 86 7.90 -13.76 1.35
CA GLU A 86 7.23 -13.46 2.63
C GLU A 86 8.19 -12.94 3.71
N HIS A 87 9.43 -13.43 3.72
CA HIS A 87 10.49 -12.98 4.60
C HIS A 87 10.80 -11.48 4.46
N GLU A 88 10.83 -10.96 3.23
CA GLU A 88 11.06 -9.54 2.95
C GLU A 88 9.89 -8.69 3.47
N LEU A 89 8.65 -9.08 3.14
CA LEU A 89 7.45 -8.35 3.56
C LEU A 89 7.32 -8.29 5.09
N GLU A 90 7.54 -9.42 5.76
CA GLU A 90 7.55 -9.51 7.22
C GLU A 90 8.71 -8.72 7.84
N GLY A 91 9.89 -8.76 7.22
CA GLY A 91 11.05 -8.01 7.66
C GLY A 91 10.82 -6.50 7.61
N ILE A 92 10.24 -5.99 6.53
CA ILE A 92 9.90 -4.58 6.36
C ILE A 92 8.84 -4.15 7.40
N TYR A 93 7.82 -5.00 7.63
CA TYR A 93 6.84 -4.78 8.69
C TYR A 93 7.50 -4.67 10.07
N ARG A 94 8.46 -5.53 10.40
CA ARG A 94 9.20 -5.45 11.67
C ARG A 94 10.08 -4.20 11.76
N LEU A 95 10.75 -3.82 10.66
CA LEU A 95 11.55 -2.61 10.60
C LEU A 95 10.72 -1.36 10.92
N SER A 96 9.47 -1.28 10.47
CA SER A 96 8.63 -0.12 10.77
C SER A 96 8.32 0.07 12.26
N HIS A 97 8.41 -0.99 13.05
CA HIS A 97 8.28 -0.90 14.51
C HIS A 97 9.57 -0.43 15.18
N HIS A 98 10.73 -0.73 14.57
CA HIS A 98 12.03 -0.30 15.07
C HIS A 98 12.31 1.18 14.73
N TYR A 99 11.75 1.67 13.63
CA TYR A 99 11.90 3.04 13.15
C TYR A 99 10.56 3.81 13.14
N PRO A 100 9.89 4.01 14.30
CA PRO A 100 8.56 4.62 14.35
C PRO A 100 8.54 6.10 13.95
N HIS A 101 9.70 6.76 13.95
CA HIS A 101 9.86 8.15 13.49
C HIS A 101 9.90 8.27 11.96
N ILE A 102 10.04 7.16 11.24
CA ILE A 102 10.07 7.12 9.78
C ILE A 102 8.71 6.69 9.28
N THR A 103 8.08 7.54 8.46
CA THR A 103 6.86 7.13 7.76
C THR A 103 7.22 6.13 6.67
N MET A 104 6.81 4.88 6.84
CA MET A 104 7.14 3.80 5.91
C MET A 104 5.95 3.40 5.03
N LEU A 105 6.22 3.05 3.77
CA LEU A 105 5.27 2.33 2.90
C LEU A 105 5.65 0.85 2.86
N GLY A 106 4.66 -0.02 2.70
CA GLY A 106 4.86 -1.45 2.55
C GLY A 106 3.57 -2.20 2.23
N ASP A 107 3.69 -3.52 2.06
CA ASP A 107 2.60 -4.42 1.68
C ASP A 107 2.12 -5.31 2.84
N ARG A 108 2.62 -5.11 4.06
CA ARG A 108 2.20 -5.88 5.24
C ARG A 108 2.08 -4.97 6.46
N GLY A 109 1.03 -5.18 7.25
CA GLY A 109 0.73 -4.38 8.43
C GLY A 109 -0.19 -3.19 8.13
N ASP A 110 -1.16 -2.96 9.02
CA ASP A 110 -2.23 -2.00 8.78
C ASP A 110 -1.71 -0.58 8.53
N GLN A 111 -0.73 -0.12 9.31
CA GLN A 111 -0.18 1.22 9.17
C GLN A 111 0.59 1.39 7.86
N LEU A 112 1.38 0.39 7.44
CA LEU A 112 2.11 0.43 6.18
C LEU A 112 1.14 0.43 4.99
N LEU A 113 0.12 -0.43 5.03
CA LEU A 113 -0.92 -0.48 4.01
C LEU A 113 -1.71 0.83 3.94
N LEU A 114 -2.06 1.41 5.09
CA LEU A 114 -2.72 2.72 5.19
C LEU A 114 -1.84 3.83 4.59
N ASN A 115 -0.56 3.86 4.92
CA ASN A 115 0.41 4.81 4.36
C ASN A 115 0.50 4.63 2.83
N THR A 116 0.56 3.40 2.34
CA THR A 116 0.61 3.08 0.91
C THR A 116 -0.62 3.61 0.17
N LEU A 117 -1.83 3.38 0.70
CA LEU A 117 -3.07 3.88 0.10
C LEU A 117 -3.20 5.41 0.16
N THR A 118 -2.68 6.06 1.21
CA THR A 118 -2.82 7.51 1.44
C THR A 118 -1.85 8.34 0.62
N ARG A 119 -0.61 7.86 0.43
CA ARG A 119 0.43 8.60 -0.27
C ARG A 119 0.38 8.44 -1.79
N ASN A 120 -0.07 7.30 -2.29
CA ASN A 120 -0.16 7.03 -3.73
C ASN A 120 -1.55 7.41 -4.26
N LYS A 121 -1.72 8.61 -4.83
CA LYS A 121 -3.02 9.03 -5.38
C LYS A 121 -3.27 8.51 -6.79
N ASP A 122 -2.26 8.58 -7.66
CA ASP A 122 -2.40 8.30 -9.10
C ASP A 122 -1.69 7.00 -9.55
N ARG A 123 -0.95 6.35 -8.65
CA ARG A 123 -0.17 5.14 -8.93
C ARG A 123 -1.01 3.88 -8.75
N ALA A 124 -1.94 3.66 -9.67
CA ALA A 124 -2.91 2.58 -9.56
C ALA A 124 -2.33 1.17 -9.44
N PHE A 125 -1.13 0.91 -9.99
CA PHE A 125 -0.47 -0.39 -9.83
C PHE A 125 -0.20 -0.70 -8.35
N TYR A 126 0.42 0.25 -7.63
CA TYR A 126 0.69 0.09 -6.19
C TYR A 126 -0.59 0.02 -5.37
N LEU A 127 -1.59 0.82 -5.74
CA LEU A 127 -2.88 0.81 -5.07
C LEU A 127 -3.60 -0.53 -5.24
N GLN A 128 -3.56 -1.12 -6.43
CA GLN A 128 -4.14 -2.44 -6.68
C GLN A 128 -3.44 -3.52 -5.86
N HIS A 129 -2.11 -3.49 -5.81
CA HIS A 129 -1.32 -4.42 -5.00
C HIS A 129 -1.64 -4.26 -3.50
N ALA A 130 -1.68 -3.02 -3.01
CA ALA A 130 -2.04 -2.75 -1.62
C ALA A 130 -3.47 -3.23 -1.29
N LEU A 131 -4.44 -3.07 -2.19
CA LEU A 131 -5.80 -3.62 -2.00
C LEU A 131 -5.77 -5.14 -1.90
N HIS A 132 -4.97 -5.83 -2.73
CA HIS A 132 -4.79 -7.28 -2.62
C HIS A 132 -4.19 -7.69 -1.27
N SER A 133 -3.12 -7.03 -0.84
CA SER A 133 -2.50 -7.28 0.47
C SER A 133 -3.44 -7.02 1.64
N ILE A 134 -4.28 -5.98 1.57
CA ILE A 134 -5.32 -5.72 2.58
C ILE A 134 -6.36 -6.83 2.56
N PHE A 135 -6.80 -7.28 1.39
CA PHE A 135 -7.75 -8.38 1.27
C PHE A 135 -7.20 -9.63 1.98
N GLU A 136 -5.98 -10.05 1.67
CA GLU A 136 -5.33 -11.19 2.33
C GLU A 136 -5.21 -11.00 3.84
N ALA A 137 -4.75 -9.82 4.29
CA ALA A 137 -4.58 -9.52 5.70
C ALA A 137 -5.91 -9.49 6.48
N THR A 138 -7.03 -9.26 5.81
CA THR A 138 -8.37 -9.13 6.43
C THR A 138 -9.25 -10.38 6.25
N SER A 139 -8.82 -11.35 5.44
CA SER A 139 -9.58 -12.57 5.12
C SER A 139 -9.96 -13.43 6.32
N ASN A 140 -9.22 -13.35 7.43
CA ASN A 140 -9.48 -14.16 8.64
C ASN A 140 -9.55 -13.30 9.93
N ARG A 141 -9.57 -11.96 9.82
CA ARG A 141 -9.44 -11.08 10.99
C ARG A 141 -10.76 -10.39 11.32
N GLU A 142 -11.19 -10.57 12.56
CA GLU A 142 -12.31 -9.85 13.16
C GLU A 142 -11.77 -8.63 13.92
N SER A 143 -11.32 -7.61 13.18
CA SER A 143 -10.94 -6.33 13.80
C SER A 143 -11.45 -5.18 12.96
N VAL A 144 -12.03 -4.20 13.64
CA VAL A 144 -12.58 -3.00 13.03
C VAL A 144 -11.44 -2.07 12.63
N LYS A 145 -11.39 -1.67 11.36
CA LYS A 145 -10.31 -0.85 10.77
C LYS A 145 -10.89 0.36 10.03
N PRO A 146 -11.38 1.39 10.74
CA PRO A 146 -12.08 2.51 10.11
C PRO A 146 -11.17 3.32 9.18
N ASP A 147 -9.91 3.54 9.55
CA ASP A 147 -8.96 4.31 8.73
C ASP A 147 -8.64 3.60 7.41
N LEU A 148 -8.48 2.28 7.44
CA LEU A 148 -8.28 1.48 6.23
C LEU A 148 -9.53 1.50 5.35
N LEU A 149 -10.72 1.32 5.91
CA LEU A 149 -11.97 1.42 5.15
C LEU A 149 -12.11 2.81 4.49
N GLN A 150 -11.83 3.89 5.23
CA GLN A 150 -11.84 5.24 4.70
C GLN A 150 -10.82 5.44 3.56
N ALA A 151 -9.62 4.87 3.69
CA ALA A 151 -8.60 4.92 2.66
C ALA A 151 -8.99 4.14 1.40
N VAL A 152 -9.56 2.95 1.54
CA VAL A 152 -10.08 2.12 0.44
C VAL A 152 -11.18 2.87 -0.32
N LEU A 153 -12.16 3.44 0.39
CA LEU A 153 -13.24 4.21 -0.23
C LEU A 153 -12.71 5.44 -0.99
N ARG A 154 -11.69 6.12 -0.46
CA ARG A 154 -11.03 7.24 -1.15
C ARG A 154 -10.37 6.75 -2.44
N VAL A 155 -9.63 5.65 -2.40
CA VAL A 155 -8.92 5.08 -3.56
C VAL A 155 -9.91 4.64 -4.63
N MET A 156 -10.97 3.91 -4.26
CA MET A 156 -12.03 3.52 -5.19
C MET A 156 -12.67 4.74 -5.88
N ARG A 157 -12.92 5.82 -5.12
CA ARG A 157 -13.47 7.05 -5.67
C ARG A 157 -12.54 7.70 -6.69
N LEU A 158 -11.23 7.76 -6.40
CA LEU A 158 -10.22 8.31 -7.32
C LEU A 158 -10.11 7.49 -8.61
N HIS A 159 -10.29 6.18 -8.51
CA HIS A 159 -10.13 5.24 -9.63
C HIS A 159 -11.45 4.61 -10.08
N LEU A 160 -12.57 5.34 -9.96
CA LEU A 160 -13.92 4.81 -10.20
C LEU A 160 -14.15 4.29 -11.63
N ARG A 161 -13.35 4.74 -12.59
CA ARG A 161 -13.41 4.30 -13.99
C ARG A 161 -12.62 3.01 -14.26
N ARG A 162 -11.89 2.49 -13.26
CA ARG A 162 -11.03 1.31 -13.38
C ARG A 162 -11.70 0.11 -12.73
N MET A 163 -12.15 -0.83 -13.56
CA MET A 163 -12.86 -2.04 -13.13
C MET A 163 -12.05 -2.82 -12.08
N GLU A 164 -10.77 -3.05 -12.33
CA GLU A 164 -9.88 -3.82 -11.48
C GLU A 164 -9.72 -3.20 -10.08
N MET A 165 -9.73 -1.87 -9.99
CA MET A 165 -9.67 -1.15 -8.71
C MET A 165 -10.98 -1.28 -7.93
N ILE A 166 -12.11 -1.22 -8.63
CA ILE A 166 -13.43 -1.35 -8.02
C ILE A 166 -13.70 -2.78 -7.58
N LEU A 167 -13.29 -3.77 -8.37
CA LEU A 167 -13.39 -5.18 -8.00
C LEU A 167 -12.55 -5.50 -6.77
N ALA A 168 -11.27 -5.07 -6.74
CA ALA A 168 -10.42 -5.27 -5.57
C ALA A 168 -10.93 -4.51 -4.33
N GLY A 169 -11.36 -3.26 -4.52
CA GLY A 169 -11.87 -2.42 -3.45
C GLY A 169 -13.15 -2.96 -2.81
N THR A 170 -14.10 -3.45 -3.60
CA THR A 170 -15.35 -4.05 -3.07
C THR A 170 -15.08 -5.32 -2.26
N ALA A 171 -14.12 -6.15 -2.67
CA ALA A 171 -13.71 -7.32 -1.89
C ALA A 171 -13.09 -6.94 -0.54
N VAL A 172 -12.27 -5.88 -0.52
CA VAL A 172 -11.70 -5.35 0.73
C VAL A 172 -12.78 -4.78 1.64
N ILE A 173 -13.72 -3.97 1.11
CA ILE A 173 -14.82 -3.43 1.92
C ILE A 173 -15.61 -4.58 2.55
N TYR A 174 -15.96 -5.61 1.78
CA TYR A 174 -16.65 -6.78 2.30
C TYR A 174 -15.93 -7.41 3.49
N ASN A 175 -14.63 -7.66 3.38
CA ASN A 175 -13.86 -8.21 4.51
C ASN A 175 -13.86 -7.28 5.73
N LEU A 176 -13.79 -5.97 5.51
CA LEU A 176 -13.78 -4.96 6.56
C LEU A 176 -15.16 -4.73 7.22
N THR A 177 -16.25 -5.17 6.60
CA THR A 177 -17.62 -4.92 7.08
C THR A 177 -18.46 -6.17 7.33
N ARG A 178 -17.93 -7.38 7.13
CA ARG A 178 -18.71 -8.64 7.27
C ARG A 178 -18.84 -9.18 8.69
N SER A 179 -18.04 -8.73 9.64
CA SER A 179 -18.09 -9.21 11.03
C SER A 179 -19.15 -8.48 11.84
N GLU A 180 -19.67 -9.10 12.90
CA GLU A 180 -20.62 -8.46 13.83
C GLU A 180 -20.04 -7.19 14.49
N GLN A 181 -18.70 -7.13 14.64
CA GLN A 181 -18.00 -5.96 15.17
C GLN A 181 -18.13 -4.73 14.25
N SER A 182 -18.59 -4.89 13.00
CA SER A 182 -18.81 -3.79 12.05
C SER A 182 -19.83 -2.77 12.56
N ASN A 183 -20.67 -3.12 13.54
CA ASN A 183 -21.54 -2.18 14.26
C ASN A 183 -20.79 -1.06 14.98
N GLN A 184 -19.47 -1.22 15.21
CA GLN A 184 -18.61 -0.20 15.81
C GLN A 184 -18.06 0.78 14.77
N LEU A 185 -18.23 0.52 13.47
CA LEU A 185 -17.79 1.45 12.42
C LEU A 185 -18.66 2.71 12.44
N PRO A 186 -18.08 3.89 12.17
CA PRO A 186 -18.85 5.11 12.04
C PRO A 186 -19.94 4.98 10.97
N LEU A 187 -21.18 5.37 11.30
CA LEU A 187 -22.33 5.25 10.39
C LEU A 187 -22.12 5.99 9.05
N ASP A 188 -21.46 7.16 9.06
CA ASP A 188 -21.09 7.87 7.83
C ASP A 188 -20.21 7.00 6.91
N LEU A 189 -19.29 6.23 7.49
CA LEU A 189 -18.37 5.40 6.75
C LEU A 189 -19.07 4.20 6.10
N LEU A 190 -20.00 3.58 6.82
CA LEU A 190 -20.89 2.53 6.29
C LEU A 190 -21.78 3.07 5.15
N ASN A 191 -22.39 4.24 5.35
CA ASN A 191 -23.19 4.91 4.31
C ASN A 191 -22.37 5.21 3.05
N ARG A 192 -21.12 5.66 3.21
CA ARG A 192 -20.21 5.89 2.09
C ARG A 192 -19.84 4.60 1.37
N ALA A 193 -19.66 3.49 2.10
CA ALA A 193 -19.45 2.18 1.50
C ALA A 193 -20.65 1.70 0.69
N VAL A 194 -21.87 1.88 1.20
CA VAL A 194 -23.11 1.59 0.46
C VAL A 194 -23.18 2.42 -0.82
N ARG A 195 -23.00 3.74 -0.74
CA ARG A 195 -23.04 4.62 -1.92
C ARG A 195 -21.98 4.25 -2.97
N MET A 196 -20.77 3.92 -2.53
CA MET A 196 -19.70 3.46 -3.43
C MET A 196 -20.09 2.16 -4.13
N THR A 197 -20.70 1.22 -3.40
CA THR A 197 -21.16 -0.07 -3.93
C THR A 197 -22.27 0.10 -4.97
N LEU A 198 -23.26 0.96 -4.69
CA LEU A 198 -24.31 1.32 -5.66
C LEU A 198 -23.72 1.98 -6.91
N THR A 199 -22.81 2.94 -6.73
CA THR A 199 -22.13 3.60 -7.85
C THR A 199 -21.33 2.62 -8.71
N ALA A 200 -20.67 1.63 -8.07
CA ALA A 200 -19.95 0.57 -8.77
C ALA A 200 -20.90 -0.30 -9.61
N MET A 201 -22.06 -0.67 -9.06
CA MET A 201 -23.08 -1.44 -9.79
C MET A 201 -23.60 -0.69 -11.02
N GLU A 202 -23.88 0.60 -10.88
CA GLU A 202 -24.35 1.47 -11.97
C GLU A 202 -23.29 1.69 -13.06
N LYS A 203 -22.02 1.85 -12.67
CA LYS A 203 -20.91 2.06 -13.61
C LYS A 203 -20.60 0.82 -14.45
N PHE A 204 -20.87 -0.36 -13.91
CA PHE A 204 -20.42 -1.63 -14.47
C PHE A 204 -21.51 -2.71 -14.49
N PRO A 205 -22.66 -2.44 -15.14
CA PRO A 205 -23.83 -3.33 -15.10
C PRO A 205 -23.55 -4.71 -15.71
N GLU A 206 -22.74 -4.76 -16.77
CA GLU A 206 -22.46 -6.00 -17.51
C GLU A 206 -21.50 -6.96 -16.76
N TYR A 207 -20.84 -6.48 -15.70
CA TYR A 207 -19.83 -7.26 -14.99
C TYR A 207 -20.46 -8.11 -13.89
N ARG A 208 -21.00 -9.26 -14.27
CA ARG A 208 -21.74 -10.19 -13.37
C ARG A 208 -21.01 -10.49 -12.05
N GLN A 209 -19.69 -10.69 -12.09
CA GLN A 209 -18.92 -10.99 -10.87
C GLN A 209 -18.91 -9.79 -9.90
N LEU A 210 -18.75 -8.58 -10.42
CA LEU A 210 -18.81 -7.37 -9.61
C LEU A 210 -20.20 -7.16 -9.03
N GLN A 211 -21.25 -7.38 -9.83
CA GLN A 211 -22.65 -7.28 -9.35
C GLN A 211 -22.88 -8.23 -8.17
N LYS A 212 -22.49 -9.51 -8.28
CA LYS A 212 -22.59 -10.48 -7.19
C LYS A 212 -21.88 -10.01 -5.92
N ASN A 213 -20.64 -9.52 -6.06
CA ASN A 213 -19.87 -9.01 -4.93
C ASN A 213 -20.56 -7.81 -4.27
N CYS A 214 -21.10 -6.90 -5.08
CA CYS A 214 -21.80 -5.71 -4.60
C CYS A 214 -23.11 -6.04 -3.88
N PHE A 215 -23.90 -7.00 -4.38
CA PHE A 215 -25.12 -7.44 -3.70
C PHE A 215 -24.82 -8.05 -2.33
N LEU A 216 -23.80 -8.90 -2.24
CA LEU A 216 -23.40 -9.51 -0.98
C LEU A 216 -22.96 -8.43 0.03
N LEU A 217 -22.13 -7.50 -0.43
CA LEU A 217 -21.67 -6.36 0.38
C LEU A 217 -22.83 -5.47 0.84
N TYR A 218 -23.73 -5.12 -0.07
CA TYR A 218 -24.88 -4.29 0.23
C TYR A 218 -25.79 -4.93 1.28
N ALA A 219 -26.08 -6.23 1.14
CA ALA A 219 -26.89 -6.96 2.12
C ALA A 219 -26.25 -6.96 3.52
N VAL A 220 -24.94 -7.19 3.60
CA VAL A 220 -24.19 -7.17 4.86
C VAL A 220 -24.26 -5.81 5.55
N ILE A 221 -23.96 -4.73 4.84
CA ILE A 221 -23.95 -3.39 5.45
C ILE A 221 -25.36 -2.94 5.83
N LEU A 222 -26.37 -3.26 5.02
CA LEU A 222 -27.75 -2.86 5.29
C LEU A 222 -28.31 -3.53 6.55
N CYS A 223 -27.96 -4.80 6.81
CA CYS A 223 -28.32 -5.47 8.07
C CYS A 223 -27.85 -4.67 9.29
N PHE A 224 -26.65 -4.08 9.23
CA PHE A 224 -26.12 -3.30 10.35
C PHE A 224 -26.75 -1.90 10.46
N ILE A 225 -26.99 -1.22 9.33
CA ILE A 225 -27.63 0.11 9.35
C ILE A 225 -29.07 0.04 9.87
N VAL A 226 -29.81 -1.04 9.55
CA VAL A 226 -31.22 -1.18 9.96
C VAL A 226 -31.36 -1.64 11.42
N LEU A 227 -30.32 -2.24 12.00
CA LEU A 227 -30.30 -2.70 13.39
C LEU A 227 -29.80 -1.63 14.40
N LEU A 228 -29.30 -0.49 13.92
CA LEU A 228 -28.82 0.66 14.72
C LEU A 228 -29.89 1.76 14.80
#